data_AF-A0A2A5HIM8-F1
#
_entry.id   AF-A0A2A5HIM8-F1
#
_cell.length_a   1.000
_cell.length_b   1.000
_cell.length_c   1.000
_cell.angle_alpha   90.00
_cell.angle_beta   90.00
_cell.angle_gamma   90.00
#
_symmetry.space_group_name_H-M   'P 1'
#
loop_
_entity.id
_entity.type
_entity.pdbx_description
1 polymer ?
#
loop_
_entity_poly.entity_id
_entity_poly.type
_entity_poly.pdbx_seq_one_letter_code
_entity_poly.pdbx_strand_id
1 'polypeptide(L)'
;MNRQTFLSLILGLFIHVGLLAQPTFFDHHIVEAVGFKNNDNTSLNNYRFIQNKSLYDEKWDTLAQPTFWRTLMRMDEDSALLNIGASRQIITKVAVTEWNALQEERKNAIRDSIRAHYGLSADARIFLTSGKKYFYDFQRVLPIIEKGIDAFKKNGVDPFYAQTILLIESPNKLQKSSVGAYGSFQLMKNVAIQMGLKVNGYVDEREDFDKSAWAASQLIKTICIPETNKMLVERNISISENEIWYKLLVLHVYHAGAGNVKKALEVINPIEGSMELITTLWQTEAGQFRNASQNYSQLALASLLELDALIYRSCDFIYPCVVDNNNESDEMN
;
A
#
# COMPACT_ATOMS: atom_id res chain seq x y z
N MET A 1 -10.17 16.44 -83.91
CA MET A 1 -11.31 15.78 -83.26
C MET A 1 -10.73 14.80 -82.22
N ASN A 2 -11.13 14.94 -80.94
CA ASN A 2 -10.74 14.17 -79.72
C ASN A 2 -9.30 14.43 -79.20
N ARG A 3 -9.01 15.08 -78.03
CA ARG A 3 -9.46 14.96 -76.62
C ARG A 3 -9.40 13.49 -76.14
N GLN A 4 -8.66 13.05 -75.12
CA GLN A 4 -8.15 13.68 -73.89
C GLN A 4 -6.96 12.88 -73.31
N THR A 5 -6.16 13.61 -72.54
CA THR A 5 -5.01 13.28 -71.68
C THR A 5 -5.28 12.25 -70.56
N PHE A 6 -4.29 11.39 -70.30
CA PHE A 6 -4.14 10.68 -69.02
C PHE A 6 -2.85 11.18 -68.33
N LEU A 7 -3.03 11.93 -67.24
CA LEU A 7 -2.00 12.33 -66.27
C LEU A 7 -2.37 11.59 -64.97
N SER A 8 -1.57 10.62 -64.53
CA SER A 8 -1.80 9.94 -63.25
C SER A 8 -1.09 10.70 -62.13
N LEU A 9 -1.93 11.17 -61.21
CA LEU A 9 -1.64 11.92 -60.00
C LEU A 9 -1.00 11.01 -58.92
N ILE A 10 0.03 11.50 -58.25
CA ILE A 10 0.54 10.98 -56.98
C ILE A 10 -0.45 11.40 -55.88
N LEU A 11 -1.00 10.44 -55.13
CA LEU A 11 -1.78 10.72 -53.92
C LEU A 11 -1.18 9.94 -52.75
N GLY A 12 -0.57 10.68 -51.81
CA GLY A 12 -0.06 10.15 -50.55
C GLY A 12 -1.20 9.79 -49.61
N LEU A 13 -1.14 8.59 -49.04
CA LEU A 13 -2.04 8.14 -47.99
C LEU A 13 -1.40 8.45 -46.63
N PHE A 14 -1.84 9.52 -45.97
CA PHE A 14 -1.58 9.73 -44.55
C PHE A 14 -2.54 8.83 -43.76
N ILE A 15 -2.02 7.75 -43.20
CA ILE A 15 -2.76 6.94 -42.22
C ILE A 15 -2.64 7.67 -40.88
N HIS A 16 -3.69 8.41 -40.51
CA HIS A 16 -3.90 8.84 -39.14
C HIS A 16 -4.25 7.60 -38.30
N VAL A 17 -3.27 7.10 -37.54
CA VAL A 17 -3.54 6.17 -36.44
C VAL A 17 -4.09 7.03 -35.30
N GLY A 18 -5.42 7.06 -35.17
CA GLY A 18 -6.05 7.54 -33.95
C GLY A 18 -5.62 6.63 -32.81
N LEU A 19 -4.91 7.18 -31.83
CA LEU A 19 -4.71 6.54 -30.54
C LEU A 19 -6.10 6.44 -29.89
N LEU A 20 -6.75 5.29 -29.99
CA LEU A 20 -7.87 4.97 -29.11
C LEU A 20 -7.24 4.70 -27.74
N ALA A 21 -7.44 5.62 -26.79
CA ALA A 21 -7.16 5.39 -25.39
C ALA A 21 -7.94 4.15 -24.96
N GLN A 22 -7.24 3.07 -24.63
CA GLN A 22 -7.87 1.91 -24.01
C GLN A 22 -8.41 2.34 -22.64
N PRO A 23 -9.64 1.97 -22.27
CA PRO A 23 -10.12 2.19 -20.92
C PRO A 23 -9.16 1.46 -19.98
N THR A 24 -8.54 2.18 -19.04
CA THR A 24 -7.69 1.59 -18.02
C THR A 24 -8.58 0.74 -17.11
N PHE A 25 -8.71 -0.54 -17.43
CA PHE A 25 -9.28 -1.54 -16.53
C PHE A 25 -8.29 -1.72 -15.38
N PHE A 26 -8.49 -0.92 -14.34
CA PHE A 26 -7.88 -1.21 -13.05
C PHE A 26 -8.55 -2.47 -12.49
N ASP A 27 -7.79 -3.42 -11.94
CA ASP A 27 -8.31 -4.63 -11.28
C ASP A 27 -9.04 -4.35 -9.95
N HIS A 28 -9.19 -3.07 -9.61
CA HIS A 28 -9.94 -2.61 -8.46
C HIS A 28 -11.02 -1.63 -8.89
N HIS A 29 -12.09 -1.57 -8.11
CA HIS A 29 -13.20 -0.66 -8.34
C HIS A 29 -13.45 0.20 -7.11
N ILE A 30 -13.90 1.42 -7.36
CA ILE A 30 -14.48 2.25 -6.29
C ILE A 30 -15.89 1.71 -6.05
N VAL A 31 -16.17 1.40 -4.79
CA VAL A 31 -17.47 0.92 -4.34
C VAL A 31 -17.98 1.80 -3.21
N GLU A 32 -19.30 1.93 -3.11
CA GLU A 32 -19.98 2.65 -2.05
C GLU A 32 -20.59 1.64 -1.08
N ALA A 33 -20.15 1.68 0.18
CA ALA A 33 -20.80 0.98 1.29
C ALA A 33 -21.91 1.85 1.86
N VAL A 34 -23.13 1.32 1.86
CA VAL A 34 -24.35 2.00 2.30
C VAL A 34 -24.85 1.39 3.60
N GLY A 35 -25.36 2.23 4.51
CA GLY A 35 -25.91 1.77 5.78
C GLY A 35 -24.85 1.22 6.73
N PHE A 36 -23.67 1.85 6.77
CA PHE A 36 -22.59 1.41 7.65
C PHE A 36 -22.99 1.57 9.12
N LYS A 37 -22.81 0.54 9.95
CA LYS A 37 -23.17 0.53 11.38
C LYS A 37 -21.92 0.57 12.23
N ASN A 38 -21.87 1.50 13.20
CA ASN A 38 -20.84 1.48 14.22
C ASN A 38 -21.11 0.39 15.28
N ASN A 39 -20.21 0.26 16.25
CA ASN A 39 -20.32 -0.77 17.31
C ASN A 39 -21.60 -0.65 18.15
N ASP A 40 -22.23 0.54 18.18
CA ASP A 40 -23.47 0.80 18.92
C ASP A 40 -24.72 0.66 18.02
N ASN A 41 -24.59 0.06 16.83
CA ASN A 41 -25.64 -0.12 15.81
C ASN A 41 -26.31 1.18 15.33
N THR A 42 -25.67 2.33 15.51
CA THR A 42 -26.11 3.57 14.86
C THR A 42 -25.56 3.61 13.44
N SER A 43 -26.42 3.93 12.47
CA SER A 43 -26.01 4.16 11.09
C SER A 43 -25.06 5.37 11.02
N LEU A 44 -23.84 5.11 10.59
CA LEU A 44 -22.90 6.10 10.08
C LEU A 44 -23.37 6.55 8.67
N ASN A 45 -22.50 7.28 7.97
CA ASN A 45 -22.74 7.69 6.59
C ASN A 45 -22.46 6.55 5.61
N ASN A 46 -22.75 6.80 4.33
CA ASN A 46 -22.17 6.01 3.24
C ASN A 46 -20.68 6.34 3.11
N TYR A 47 -19.88 5.38 2.67
CA TYR A 47 -18.45 5.57 2.44
C TYR A 47 -18.01 4.96 1.11
N ARG A 48 -17.19 5.70 0.36
CA ARG A 48 -16.50 5.18 -0.83
C ARG A 48 -15.14 4.60 -0.48
N PHE A 49 -14.82 3.45 -1.04
CA PHE A 49 -13.53 2.78 -0.85
C PHE A 49 -13.12 2.00 -2.11
N ILE A 50 -11.84 1.67 -2.16
CA ILE A 50 -11.23 0.83 -3.19
C ILE A 50 -11.38 -0.63 -2.78
N GLN A 51 -12.08 -1.40 -3.61
CA GLN A 51 -12.17 -2.85 -3.51
C GLN A 51 -11.32 -3.51 -4.59
N ASN A 52 -10.43 -4.43 -4.20
CA ASN A 52 -9.56 -5.15 -5.11
C ASN A 52 -9.73 -6.67 -4.94
N LYS A 53 -10.38 -7.32 -5.90
CA LYS A 53 -10.67 -8.78 -5.83
C LYS A 53 -9.41 -9.63 -6.00
N SER A 54 -8.38 -9.10 -6.65
CA SER A 54 -7.10 -9.80 -6.82
C SER A 54 -6.45 -10.18 -5.49
N LEU A 55 -6.79 -9.50 -4.37
CA LEU A 55 -6.37 -9.90 -3.02
C LEU A 55 -6.74 -11.36 -2.70
N TYR A 56 -7.89 -11.83 -3.19
CA TYR A 56 -8.44 -13.17 -2.96
C TYR A 56 -8.22 -14.11 -4.15
N ASP A 57 -8.31 -13.59 -5.37
CA ASP A 57 -8.13 -14.37 -6.59
C ASP A 57 -6.69 -14.86 -6.72
N GLU A 58 -5.72 -13.99 -6.40
CA GLU A 58 -4.29 -14.32 -6.38
C GLU A 58 -3.83 -14.94 -5.05
N LYS A 59 -4.72 -15.08 -4.05
CA LYS A 59 -4.44 -15.70 -2.73
C LYS A 59 -3.50 -14.92 -1.81
N TRP A 60 -3.39 -13.60 -1.95
CA TRP A 60 -2.67 -12.74 -0.99
C TRP A 60 -3.23 -12.86 0.43
N ASP A 61 -4.54 -13.08 0.55
CA ASP A 61 -5.26 -13.27 1.82
C ASP A 61 -4.86 -14.54 2.58
N THR A 62 -4.29 -15.53 1.89
CA THR A 62 -3.87 -16.81 2.48
C THR A 62 -2.43 -16.82 2.97
N LEU A 63 -1.63 -15.80 2.62
CA LEU A 63 -0.22 -15.73 3.00
C LEU A 63 -0.08 -15.57 4.53
N ALA A 64 0.97 -16.18 5.09
CA ALA A 64 1.23 -16.18 6.52
C ALA A 64 1.47 -14.76 7.07
N GLN A 65 2.14 -13.90 6.30
CA GLN A 65 2.52 -12.56 6.70
C GLN A 65 1.32 -11.63 6.91
N PRO A 66 0.41 -11.41 5.93
CA PRO A 66 -0.79 -10.62 6.17
C PRO A 66 -1.67 -11.25 7.25
N THR A 67 -1.84 -12.57 7.28
CA THR A 67 -2.62 -13.27 8.33
C THR A 67 -2.08 -13.00 9.74
N PHE A 68 -0.76 -13.01 9.89
CA PHE A 68 -0.09 -12.68 11.14
C PHE A 68 -0.39 -11.24 11.58
N TRP A 69 -0.28 -10.27 10.67
CA TRP A 69 -0.56 -8.87 10.98
C TRP A 69 -2.03 -8.61 11.29
N ARG A 70 -2.97 -9.24 10.56
CA ARG A 70 -4.41 -9.19 10.87
C ARG A 70 -4.69 -9.69 12.28
N THR A 71 -4.01 -10.76 12.71
CA THR A 71 -4.13 -11.28 14.07
C THR A 71 -3.69 -10.22 15.09
N LEU A 72 -2.54 -9.59 14.89
CA LEU A 72 -2.05 -8.52 15.77
C LEU A 72 -2.95 -7.28 15.78
N MET A 73 -3.51 -6.89 14.64
CA MET A 73 -4.44 -5.76 14.51
C MET A 73 -5.72 -5.95 15.35
N ARG A 74 -6.07 -7.19 15.69
CA ARG A 74 -7.23 -7.53 16.54
C ARG A 74 -6.89 -7.76 18.01
N MET A 75 -5.60 -7.85 18.33
CA MET A 75 -5.12 -8.12 19.69
C MET A 75 -4.89 -6.82 20.47
N ASP A 76 -5.27 -6.83 21.75
CA ASP A 76 -5.01 -5.74 22.70
C ASP A 76 -3.51 -5.62 23.04
N GLU A 77 -3.10 -4.50 23.64
CA GLU A 77 -1.69 -4.13 23.82
C GLU A 77 -0.87 -5.12 24.69
N ASP A 78 -1.48 -5.69 25.74
CA ASP A 78 -0.81 -6.68 26.60
C ASP A 78 -0.83 -8.10 26.01
N SER A 79 -1.50 -8.33 24.88
CA SER A 79 -1.46 -9.61 24.18
C SER A 79 -0.32 -9.62 23.16
N ALA A 80 0.59 -10.59 23.22
CA ALA A 80 1.70 -10.73 22.27
C ALA A 80 1.82 -12.14 21.68
N LEU A 81 2.41 -12.21 20.49
CA LEU A 81 2.74 -13.45 19.81
C LEU A 81 4.24 -13.67 19.83
N LEU A 82 4.65 -14.84 20.28
CA LEU A 82 6.00 -15.33 20.04
C LEU A 82 6.03 -15.98 18.66
N ASN A 83 6.87 -15.49 17.75
CA ASN A 83 6.84 -15.92 16.35
C ASN A 83 8.23 -16.06 15.73
N ILE A 84 8.34 -16.94 14.73
CA ILE A 84 9.53 -17.00 13.86
C ILE A 84 9.50 -15.78 12.94
N GLY A 85 10.62 -15.07 12.83
CA GLY A 85 10.71 -13.82 12.09
C GLY A 85 10.47 -13.98 10.59
N ALA A 86 11.12 -14.97 9.96
CA ALA A 86 11.05 -15.19 8.52
C ALA A 86 9.66 -15.69 8.07
N SER A 87 9.17 -16.77 8.69
CA SER A 87 7.91 -17.42 8.28
C SER A 87 6.66 -16.76 8.86
N ARG A 88 6.80 -15.89 9.87
CA ARG A 88 5.69 -15.40 10.71
C ARG A 88 4.87 -16.51 11.37
N GLN A 89 5.43 -17.73 11.45
CA GLN A 89 4.81 -18.83 12.19
C GLN A 89 4.67 -18.45 13.67
N ILE A 90 3.44 -18.51 14.15
CA ILE A 90 3.08 -18.23 15.54
C ILE A 90 3.39 -19.47 16.36
N ILE A 91 4.18 -19.31 17.41
CA ILE A 91 4.53 -20.38 18.34
C ILE A 91 3.54 -20.43 19.49
N THR A 92 3.30 -19.28 20.12
CA THR A 92 2.37 -19.16 21.24
C THR A 92 1.96 -17.71 21.45
N LYS A 93 0.82 -17.52 22.14
CA LYS A 93 0.37 -16.23 22.64
C LYS A 93 0.74 -16.10 24.11
N VAL A 94 1.30 -14.96 24.50
CA VAL A 94 1.70 -14.64 25.88
C VAL A 94 1.25 -13.23 26.26
N ALA A 95 1.23 -12.92 27.55
CA ALA A 95 1.08 -11.55 28.01
C ALA A 95 2.43 -10.80 27.90
N VAL A 96 2.41 -9.53 27.48
CA VAL A 96 3.62 -8.69 27.39
C VAL A 96 4.19 -8.46 28.78
N THR A 97 3.33 -8.18 29.75
CA THR A 97 3.65 -8.03 31.17
C THR A 97 4.37 -9.26 31.73
N GLU A 98 3.82 -10.46 31.52
CA GLU A 98 4.43 -11.72 31.96
C GLU A 98 5.77 -11.98 31.26
N TRP A 99 5.84 -11.80 29.94
CA TRP A 99 7.09 -12.00 29.20
C TRP A 99 8.17 -11.05 29.71
N ASN A 100 7.85 -9.77 29.93
CA ASN A 100 8.79 -8.77 30.40
C ASN A 100 9.29 -9.05 31.82
N ALA A 101 8.48 -9.70 32.65
CA ALA A 101 8.88 -10.13 34.00
C ALA A 101 9.90 -11.29 34.00
N LEU A 102 10.09 -12.01 32.88
CA LEU A 102 11.11 -13.04 32.77
C LEU A 102 12.53 -12.43 32.72
N GLN A 103 13.49 -13.13 33.34
CA GLN A 103 14.92 -12.85 33.18
C GLN A 103 15.37 -13.07 31.73
N GLU A 104 16.37 -12.31 31.27
CA GLU A 104 16.85 -12.40 29.88
C GLU A 104 17.43 -13.78 29.55
N GLU A 105 18.09 -14.44 30.50
CA GLU A 105 18.58 -15.82 30.37
C GLU A 105 17.43 -16.78 30.07
N ARG A 106 16.28 -16.59 30.73
CA ARG A 106 15.08 -17.42 30.51
C ARG A 106 14.46 -17.12 29.15
N LYS A 107 14.36 -15.84 28.75
CA LYS A 107 13.88 -15.46 27.42
C LYS A 107 14.75 -16.06 26.32
N ASN A 108 16.07 -16.04 26.49
CA ASN A 108 17.01 -16.62 25.53
C ASN A 108 16.90 -18.15 25.48
N ALA A 109 16.82 -18.83 26.63
CA ALA A 109 16.59 -20.27 26.66
C ALA A 109 15.28 -20.68 25.95
N ILE A 110 14.21 -19.89 26.08
CA ILE A 110 12.96 -20.12 25.34
C ILE A 110 13.19 -19.98 23.83
N ARG A 111 13.87 -18.90 23.39
CA ARG A 111 14.16 -18.69 21.96
C ARG A 111 15.04 -19.82 21.39
N ASP A 112 16.04 -20.28 22.14
CA ASP A 112 16.94 -21.36 21.72
C ASP A 112 16.21 -22.70 21.63
N SER A 113 15.31 -22.98 22.58
CA SER A 113 14.44 -24.16 22.53
C SER A 113 13.55 -24.15 21.28
N ILE A 114 13.00 -22.99 20.91
CA ILE A 114 12.22 -22.84 19.68
C ILE A 114 13.09 -23.08 18.45
N ARG A 115 14.29 -22.50 18.39
CA ARG A 115 15.22 -22.74 17.28
C ARG A 115 15.55 -24.23 17.13
N ALA A 116 15.88 -24.89 18.23
CA ALA A 116 16.19 -26.32 18.24
C ALA A 116 15.00 -27.17 17.79
N HIS A 117 13.80 -26.90 18.32
CA HIS A 117 12.59 -27.66 18.00
C HIS A 117 12.21 -27.55 16.51
N TYR A 118 12.33 -26.35 15.92
CA TYR A 118 11.99 -26.11 14.52
C TYR A 118 13.17 -26.25 13.55
N GLY A 119 14.33 -26.73 14.02
CA GLY A 119 15.52 -26.91 13.18
C GLY A 119 16.03 -25.61 12.54
N LEU A 120 15.87 -24.47 13.22
CA LEU A 120 16.27 -23.16 12.72
C LEU A 120 17.75 -22.89 12.96
N SER A 121 18.34 -22.03 12.13
CA SER A 121 19.71 -21.54 12.32
C SER A 121 19.85 -20.71 13.61
N ALA A 122 21.08 -20.60 14.11
CA ALA A 122 21.36 -19.86 15.35
C ALA A 122 21.02 -18.36 15.23
N ASP A 123 21.13 -17.80 14.03
CA ASP A 123 20.79 -16.40 13.72
C ASP A 123 19.30 -16.17 13.43
N ALA A 124 18.49 -17.24 13.37
CA ALA A 124 17.05 -17.12 13.17
C ALA A 124 16.44 -16.23 14.26
N ARG A 125 15.73 -15.19 13.83
CA ARG A 125 15.10 -14.23 14.73
C ARG A 125 13.79 -14.79 15.26
N ILE A 126 13.69 -14.90 16.58
CA ILE A 126 12.43 -15.20 17.28
C ILE A 126 11.96 -13.91 17.94
N PHE A 127 10.84 -13.40 17.44
CA PHE A 127 10.27 -12.14 17.90
C PHE A 127 9.18 -12.37 18.94
N LEU A 128 9.02 -11.38 19.80
CA LEU A 128 7.79 -11.14 20.54
C LEU A 128 7.14 -9.90 19.90
N THR A 129 5.95 -10.07 19.34
CA THR A 129 5.23 -8.97 18.68
C THR A 129 3.91 -8.72 19.41
N SER A 130 3.74 -7.52 19.97
CA SER A 130 2.53 -7.13 20.71
C SER A 130 1.38 -6.72 19.80
N GLY A 131 0.16 -6.86 20.32
CA GLY A 131 -1.08 -6.49 19.68
C GLY A 131 -1.11 -5.00 19.30
N LYS A 132 -1.79 -4.71 18.20
CA LYS A 132 -1.80 -3.41 17.53
C LYS A 132 -3.20 -2.82 17.37
N LYS A 133 -4.21 -3.41 18.03
CA LYS A 133 -5.60 -2.92 17.97
C LYS A 133 -5.76 -1.46 18.37
N TYR A 134 -4.99 -1.00 19.36
CA TYR A 134 -4.99 0.40 19.77
C TYR A 134 -4.47 1.35 18.68
N PHE A 135 -3.69 0.85 17.71
CA PHE A 135 -3.15 1.63 16.61
C PHE A 135 -4.07 1.53 15.39
N TYR A 136 -4.57 0.34 15.04
CA TYR A 136 -5.40 0.12 13.86
C TYR A 136 -6.91 0.26 14.14
N ASP A 137 -7.40 1.51 14.25
CA ASP A 137 -8.83 1.82 14.39
C ASP A 137 -9.45 2.21 13.04
N PHE A 138 -9.76 1.21 12.22
CA PHE A 138 -10.28 1.40 10.87
C PHE A 138 -11.55 2.26 10.79
N GLN A 139 -12.42 2.24 11.81
CA GLN A 139 -13.64 3.05 11.81
C GLN A 139 -13.34 4.56 11.81
N ARG A 140 -12.25 4.98 12.47
CA ARG A 140 -11.82 6.39 12.49
C ARG A 140 -11.22 6.85 11.17
N VAL A 141 -10.71 5.91 10.36
CA VAL A 141 -10.06 6.21 9.08
C VAL A 141 -11.08 6.34 7.95
N LEU A 142 -12.24 5.68 8.04
CA LEU A 142 -13.27 5.68 6.99
C LEU A 142 -13.59 7.09 6.43
N PRO A 143 -13.80 8.15 7.25
CA PRO A 143 -14.14 9.46 6.72
C PRO A 143 -13.03 10.13 5.90
N ILE A 144 -11.76 9.76 6.11
CA ILE A 144 -10.62 10.37 5.42
C ILE A 144 -10.16 9.56 4.21
N ILE A 145 -10.53 8.27 4.10
CA ILE A 145 -10.23 7.43 2.92
C ILE A 145 -10.84 8.06 1.66
N GLU A 146 -12.10 8.43 1.70
CA GLU A 146 -12.81 9.01 0.57
C GLU A 146 -12.14 10.31 0.07
N LYS A 147 -11.76 11.20 1.00
CA LYS A 147 -11.01 12.41 0.67
C LYS A 147 -9.67 12.09 0.00
N GLY A 148 -8.97 11.07 0.48
CA GLY A 148 -7.72 10.59 -0.11
C GLY A 148 -7.92 10.06 -1.53
N ILE A 149 -8.97 9.26 -1.76
CA ILE A 149 -9.34 8.74 -3.07
C ILE A 149 -9.56 9.89 -4.06
N ASP A 150 -10.37 10.87 -3.69
CA ASP A 150 -10.68 12.00 -4.57
C ASP A 150 -9.44 12.86 -4.85
N ALA A 151 -8.60 13.10 -3.84
CA ALA A 151 -7.36 13.86 -4.00
C ALA A 151 -6.38 13.18 -4.98
N PHE A 152 -6.19 11.86 -4.88
CA PHE A 152 -5.30 11.12 -5.77
C PHE A 152 -5.86 11.04 -7.19
N LYS A 153 -7.17 10.79 -7.35
CA LYS A 153 -7.84 10.83 -8.66
C LYS A 153 -7.67 12.18 -9.34
N LYS A 154 -7.90 13.28 -8.61
CA LYS A 154 -7.74 14.65 -9.14
C LYS A 154 -6.33 14.91 -9.67
N ASN A 155 -5.32 14.25 -9.11
CA ASN A 155 -3.93 14.38 -9.52
C ASN A 155 -3.50 13.35 -10.58
N GLY A 156 -4.42 12.51 -11.07
CA GLY A 156 -4.14 11.45 -12.03
C GLY A 156 -3.29 10.33 -11.45
N VAL A 157 -3.48 10.00 -10.18
CA VAL A 157 -2.78 8.92 -9.47
C VAL A 157 -3.81 7.88 -9.03
N ASP A 158 -3.44 6.61 -9.15
CA ASP A 158 -4.29 5.49 -8.73
C ASP A 158 -4.71 5.67 -7.24
N PRO A 159 -6.01 5.77 -6.93
CA PRO A 159 -6.50 5.98 -5.57
C PRO A 159 -6.25 4.79 -4.62
N PHE A 160 -5.89 3.61 -5.14
CA PHE A 160 -5.41 2.49 -4.33
C PHE A 160 -4.29 2.92 -3.38
N TYR A 161 -3.35 3.74 -3.84
CA TYR A 161 -2.24 4.21 -3.01
C TYR A 161 -2.72 5.08 -1.85
N ALA A 162 -3.69 5.97 -2.08
CA ALA A 162 -4.22 6.84 -1.03
C ALA A 162 -4.86 6.02 0.10
N GLN A 163 -5.78 5.11 -0.26
CA GLN A 163 -6.44 4.25 0.70
C GLN A 163 -5.42 3.42 1.48
N THR A 164 -4.49 2.78 0.77
CA THR A 164 -3.52 1.87 1.39
C THR A 164 -2.60 2.61 2.36
N ILE A 165 -2.08 3.78 1.98
CA ILE A 165 -1.20 4.58 2.83
C ILE A 165 -1.95 5.08 4.07
N LEU A 166 -3.18 5.59 3.92
CA LEU A 166 -3.97 6.06 5.07
C LEU A 166 -4.26 4.95 6.09
N LEU A 167 -4.50 3.73 5.61
CA LEU A 167 -4.76 2.56 6.46
C LEU A 167 -3.54 2.10 7.28
N ILE A 168 -2.32 2.41 6.85
CA ILE A 168 -1.09 1.96 7.53
C ILE A 168 -0.38 3.09 8.28
N GLU A 169 -0.41 4.32 7.77
CA GLU A 169 0.35 5.46 8.29
C GLU A 169 -0.39 6.28 9.35
N SER A 170 -1.72 6.33 9.30
CA SER A 170 -2.51 7.16 10.22
C SER A 170 -3.81 6.52 10.71
N PRO A 171 -3.80 5.27 11.20
CA PRO A 171 -5.05 4.59 11.50
C PRO A 171 -5.76 5.01 12.82
N ASN A 172 -5.17 5.85 13.68
CA ASN A 172 -5.83 6.29 14.93
C ASN A 172 -5.61 7.76 15.29
N LYS A 173 -4.45 8.36 14.99
CA LYS A 173 -4.15 9.77 15.30
C LYS A 173 -2.98 10.32 14.49
N LEU A 174 -3.05 11.62 14.20
CA LEU A 174 -1.91 12.36 13.64
C LEU A 174 -0.78 12.41 14.68
N GLN A 175 0.32 11.73 14.38
CA GLN A 175 1.51 11.74 15.20
C GLN A 175 2.75 11.92 14.34
N LYS A 176 3.75 12.57 14.92
CA LYS A 176 5.08 12.63 14.32
C LYS A 176 5.83 11.36 14.65
N SER A 177 6.44 10.72 13.65
CA SER A 177 7.24 9.52 13.88
C SER A 177 8.55 9.86 14.60
N SER A 178 9.21 8.85 15.15
CA SER A 178 10.52 8.99 15.81
C SER A 178 11.61 9.54 14.89
N VAL A 179 11.45 9.38 13.58
CA VAL A 179 12.37 9.89 12.55
C VAL A 179 11.87 11.18 11.88
N GLY A 180 10.73 11.72 12.34
CA GLY A 180 10.25 13.04 11.95
C GLY A 180 9.27 13.08 10.77
N ALA A 181 8.75 11.94 10.32
CA ALA A 181 7.61 11.86 9.40
C ALA A 181 6.35 12.43 10.07
N TYR A 182 5.46 13.07 9.32
CA TYR A 182 4.29 13.74 9.89
C TYR A 182 3.14 13.87 8.89
N GLY A 183 1.93 14.10 9.40
CA GLY A 183 0.70 14.17 8.60
C GLY A 183 0.04 12.81 8.35
N SER A 184 -1.13 12.84 7.71
CA SER A 184 -1.93 11.63 7.40
C SER A 184 -1.20 10.63 6.49
N PHE A 185 -0.27 11.13 5.69
CA PHE A 185 0.55 10.36 4.75
C PHE A 185 2.00 10.21 5.23
N GLN A 186 2.31 10.57 6.48
CA GLN A 186 3.64 10.43 7.10
C GLN A 186 4.81 10.86 6.21
N LEU A 187 4.72 12.08 5.65
CA LEU A 187 5.78 12.62 4.80
C LEU A 187 6.97 13.10 5.62
N MET A 188 8.18 12.73 5.20
CA MET A 188 9.42 13.31 5.74
C MET A 188 9.51 14.79 5.39
N LYS A 189 10.09 15.60 6.28
CA LYS A 189 10.17 17.07 6.11
C LYS A 189 10.74 17.49 4.74
N ASN A 190 11.89 16.94 4.35
CA ASN A 190 12.55 17.31 3.10
C ASN A 190 11.75 16.87 1.88
N VAL A 191 11.09 15.71 1.97
CA VAL A 191 10.21 15.20 0.91
C VAL A 191 8.99 16.09 0.75
N ALA A 192 8.34 16.46 1.85
CA ALA A 192 7.21 17.39 1.83
C ALA A 192 7.59 18.74 1.20
N ILE A 193 8.75 19.30 1.56
CA ILE A 193 9.26 20.54 0.95
C ILE A 193 9.52 20.36 -0.55
N GLN A 194 10.16 19.27 -0.95
CA GLN A 194 10.41 18.95 -2.36
C GLN A 194 9.11 18.83 -3.16
N MET A 195 8.05 18.31 -2.54
CA MET A 195 6.72 18.20 -3.16
C MET A 195 5.95 19.51 -3.16
N GLY A 196 6.46 20.59 -2.55
CA GLY A 196 5.85 21.92 -2.60
C GLY A 196 5.20 22.39 -1.29
N LEU A 197 5.33 21.64 -0.19
CA LEU A 197 4.80 22.06 1.11
C LEU A 197 5.75 23.01 1.86
N LYS A 198 5.17 23.96 2.58
CA LYS A 198 5.89 24.82 3.51
C LYS A 198 6.05 24.12 4.86
N VAL A 199 7.28 23.70 5.16
CA VAL A 199 7.64 23.09 6.46
C VAL A 199 8.84 23.79 7.08
N ASN A 200 8.59 24.59 8.12
CA ASN A 200 9.60 25.34 8.87
C ASN A 200 9.26 25.38 10.37
N GLY A 201 9.97 26.20 11.16
CA GLY A 201 9.76 26.28 12.61
C GLY A 201 8.42 26.89 13.05
N TYR A 202 7.68 27.50 12.13
CA TYR A 202 6.43 28.23 12.39
C TYR A 202 5.21 27.60 11.71
N VAL A 203 5.43 26.91 10.58
CA VAL A 203 4.36 26.31 9.76
C VAL A 203 4.80 24.91 9.36
N ASP A 204 3.93 23.91 9.55
CA ASP A 204 4.15 22.54 9.10
C ASP A 204 2.93 22.04 8.32
N GLU A 205 2.87 22.37 7.02
CA GLU A 205 1.71 22.04 6.16
C GLU A 205 1.46 20.54 5.96
N ARG A 206 2.30 19.66 6.50
CA ARG A 206 2.02 18.22 6.53
C ARG A 206 0.82 17.88 7.41
N GLU A 207 0.48 18.73 8.38
CA GLU A 207 -0.69 18.53 9.25
C GLU A 207 -2.02 18.73 8.53
N ASP A 208 -2.02 19.55 7.48
CA ASP A 208 -3.19 19.81 6.65
C ASP A 208 -3.43 18.60 5.74
N PHE A 209 -4.61 17.99 5.87
CA PHE A 209 -4.94 16.76 5.16
C PHE A 209 -4.84 16.93 3.63
N ASP A 210 -5.43 18.00 3.08
CA ASP A 210 -5.54 18.18 1.63
C ASP A 210 -4.18 18.48 1.02
N LYS A 211 -3.35 19.30 1.70
CA LYS A 211 -1.97 19.56 1.30
C LYS A 211 -1.10 18.31 1.38
N SER A 212 -1.24 17.54 2.46
CA SER A 212 -0.52 16.28 2.67
C SER A 212 -0.90 15.23 1.61
N ALA A 213 -2.20 15.11 1.29
CA ALA A 213 -2.71 14.22 0.24
C ALA A 213 -2.18 14.62 -1.14
N TRP A 214 -2.20 15.91 -1.46
CA TRP A 214 -1.64 16.40 -2.71
C TRP A 214 -0.14 16.09 -2.81
N ALA A 215 0.65 16.42 -1.78
CA ALA A 215 2.09 16.16 -1.76
C ALA A 215 2.42 14.65 -1.85
N ALA A 216 1.66 13.78 -1.16
CA ALA A 216 1.82 12.34 -1.23
C ALA A 216 1.52 11.80 -2.64
N SER A 217 0.46 12.30 -3.28
CA SER A 217 0.14 11.93 -4.67
C SER A 217 1.23 12.40 -5.64
N GLN A 218 1.81 13.59 -5.45
CA GLN A 218 2.93 14.07 -6.27
C GLN A 218 4.18 13.20 -6.07
N LEU A 219 4.46 12.77 -4.84
CA LEU A 219 5.58 11.87 -4.56
C LEU A 219 5.43 10.55 -5.31
N ILE A 220 4.24 9.94 -5.25
CA ILE A 220 3.94 8.70 -5.99
C ILE A 220 4.12 8.92 -7.49
N LYS A 221 3.50 9.97 -8.04
CA LYS A 221 3.47 10.29 -9.47
C LYS A 221 4.84 10.59 -10.06
N THR A 222 5.63 11.40 -9.35
CA THR A 222 6.87 11.98 -9.89
C THR A 222 8.12 11.22 -9.50
N ILE A 223 8.06 10.42 -8.43
CA ILE A 223 9.22 9.66 -7.92
C ILE A 223 8.92 8.18 -7.84
N CYS A 224 7.91 7.74 -7.07
CA CYS A 224 7.78 6.32 -6.75
C CYS A 224 7.48 5.45 -7.97
N ILE A 225 6.50 5.85 -8.81
CA ILE A 225 6.17 5.14 -10.05
C ILE A 225 7.34 5.22 -11.05
N PRO A 226 7.90 6.40 -11.40
CA PRO A 226 9.03 6.48 -12.33
C PRO A 226 10.26 5.66 -11.91
N GLU A 227 10.65 5.71 -10.64
CA GLU A 227 11.79 4.93 -10.15
C GLU A 227 11.50 3.43 -10.12
N THR A 228 10.27 3.02 -9.81
CA THR A 228 9.85 1.61 -9.93
C THR A 228 9.96 1.14 -11.37
N ASN A 229 9.38 1.88 -12.31
CA ASN A 229 9.45 1.57 -13.74
C ASN A 229 10.89 1.48 -14.25
N LYS A 230 11.76 2.42 -13.83
CA LYS A 230 13.18 2.37 -14.16
C LYS A 230 13.85 1.10 -13.65
N MET A 231 13.62 0.72 -12.38
CA MET A 231 14.21 -0.50 -11.81
C MET A 231 13.73 -1.78 -12.51
N LEU A 232 12.48 -1.82 -12.97
CA LEU A 232 11.92 -2.95 -13.73
C LEU A 232 12.47 -3.01 -15.16
N VAL A 233 12.53 -1.88 -15.86
CA VAL A 233 13.09 -1.79 -17.22
C VAL A 233 14.57 -2.17 -17.23
N GLU A 234 15.36 -1.72 -16.26
CA GLU A 234 16.77 -2.13 -16.09
C GLU A 234 16.94 -3.67 -15.97
N ARG A 235 15.88 -4.40 -15.61
CA ARG A 235 15.85 -5.86 -15.43
C ARG A 235 15.06 -6.61 -16.50
N ASN A 236 14.57 -5.92 -17.53
CA ASN A 236 13.68 -6.47 -18.55
C ASN A 236 12.38 -7.07 -17.98
N ILE A 237 11.88 -6.54 -16.86
CA ILE A 237 10.59 -6.94 -16.28
C ILE A 237 9.51 -6.03 -16.86
N SER A 238 8.42 -6.63 -17.35
CA SER A 238 7.26 -5.89 -17.87
C SER A 238 6.58 -5.07 -16.76
N ILE A 239 6.15 -3.87 -17.13
CA ILE A 239 5.42 -2.97 -16.23
C ILE A 239 3.94 -3.37 -16.24
N SER A 240 3.40 -3.74 -15.07
CA SER A 240 2.00 -4.10 -14.87
C SER A 240 1.35 -3.19 -13.82
N GLU A 241 1.05 -1.93 -14.16
CA GLU A 241 0.60 -0.93 -13.17
C GLU A 241 -0.69 -1.31 -12.42
N ASN A 242 -1.49 -2.20 -12.98
CA ASN A 242 -2.75 -2.66 -12.41
C ASN A 242 -2.60 -3.82 -11.42
N GLU A 243 -1.50 -4.58 -11.48
CA GLU A 243 -1.30 -5.78 -10.67
C GLU A 243 -0.89 -5.43 -9.22
N ILE A 244 -1.33 -6.23 -8.25
CA ILE A 244 -1.08 -5.97 -6.83
C ILE A 244 0.43 -5.93 -6.54
N TRP A 245 1.20 -6.89 -7.07
CA TRP A 245 2.64 -6.94 -6.79
C TRP A 245 3.34 -5.64 -7.20
N TYR A 246 2.97 -5.04 -8.33
CA TYR A 246 3.54 -3.78 -8.80
C TYR A 246 3.21 -2.65 -7.83
N LYS A 247 1.94 -2.54 -7.41
CA LYS A 247 1.51 -1.51 -6.46
C LYS A 247 2.21 -1.66 -5.10
N LEU A 248 2.40 -2.90 -4.64
CA LEU A 248 3.17 -3.18 -3.42
C LEU A 248 4.65 -2.80 -3.57
N LEU A 249 5.25 -2.97 -4.75
CA LEU A 249 6.61 -2.52 -5.03
C LEU A 249 6.72 -0.99 -5.00
N VAL A 250 5.76 -0.27 -5.60
CA VAL A 250 5.68 1.20 -5.51
C VAL A 250 5.53 1.66 -4.06
N LEU A 251 4.73 0.97 -3.25
CA LEU A 251 4.60 1.26 -1.81
C LEU A 251 5.91 1.02 -1.04
N HIS A 252 6.70 0.01 -1.42
CA HIS A 252 8.05 -0.13 -0.87
C HIS A 252 8.96 1.05 -1.24
N VAL A 253 8.85 1.59 -2.46
CA VAL A 253 9.60 2.79 -2.86
C VAL A 253 9.13 4.02 -2.07
N TYR A 254 7.82 4.15 -1.84
CA TYR A 254 7.24 5.23 -1.02
C TYR A 254 7.83 5.25 0.40
N HIS A 255 7.90 4.08 1.04
CA HIS A 255 8.38 3.95 2.41
C HIS A 255 9.91 3.94 2.54
N ALA A 256 10.57 3.05 1.80
CA ALA A 256 12.01 2.80 1.96
C ALA A 256 12.87 3.72 1.09
N GLY A 257 12.29 4.41 0.10
CA GLY A 257 13.00 5.15 -0.92
C GLY A 257 13.58 4.25 -2.02
N ALA A 258 13.61 4.76 -3.25
CA ALA A 258 14.02 4.03 -4.45
C ALA A 258 15.42 3.40 -4.32
N GLY A 259 16.38 4.13 -3.73
CA GLY A 259 17.75 3.63 -3.58
C GLY A 259 17.87 2.38 -2.70
N ASN A 260 17.02 2.23 -1.68
CA ASN A 260 17.03 1.03 -0.83
C ASN A 260 16.30 -0.13 -1.50
N VAL A 261 15.19 0.14 -2.19
CA VAL A 261 14.49 -0.88 -2.99
C VAL A 261 15.38 -1.40 -4.10
N LYS A 262 16.11 -0.52 -4.81
CA LYS A 262 17.07 -0.91 -5.84
C LYS A 262 18.12 -1.90 -5.32
N LYS A 263 18.71 -1.61 -4.16
CA LYS A 263 19.68 -2.52 -3.51
C LYS A 263 19.07 -3.87 -3.15
N ALA A 264 17.82 -3.90 -2.68
CA ALA A 264 17.12 -5.15 -2.42
C ALA A 264 16.89 -5.93 -3.71
N LEU A 265 16.45 -5.28 -4.78
CA LEU A 265 16.26 -5.90 -6.11
C LEU A 265 17.58 -6.35 -6.75
N GLU A 266 18.73 -5.74 -6.42
CA GLU A 266 20.06 -6.22 -6.83
C GLU A 266 20.43 -7.52 -6.13
N VAL A 267 20.09 -7.67 -4.85
CA VAL A 267 20.30 -8.92 -4.10
C VAL A 267 19.39 -10.04 -4.61
N ILE A 268 18.12 -9.74 -4.88
CA ILE A 268 17.14 -10.71 -5.36
C ILE A 268 17.41 -11.10 -6.81
N ASN A 269 17.81 -10.12 -7.64
CA ASN A 269 17.98 -10.25 -9.09
C ASN A 269 16.79 -10.96 -9.79
N PRO A 270 15.56 -10.40 -9.66
CA PRO A 270 14.37 -11.03 -10.23
C PRO A 270 14.36 -10.96 -11.75
N ILE A 271 13.72 -11.95 -12.37
CA ILE A 271 13.53 -12.03 -13.83
C ILE A 271 12.08 -11.73 -14.27
N GLU A 272 11.15 -11.67 -13.32
CA GLU A 272 9.74 -11.34 -13.53
C GLU A 272 9.18 -10.58 -12.33
N GLY A 273 8.08 -9.86 -12.57
CA GLY A 273 7.29 -9.23 -11.52
C GLY A 273 6.18 -10.18 -11.10
N SER A 274 6.08 -10.48 -9.82
CA SER A 274 5.12 -11.47 -9.31
C SER A 274 4.92 -11.36 -7.80
N MET A 275 3.98 -12.14 -7.26
CA MET A 275 3.87 -12.34 -5.81
C MET A 275 5.19 -12.85 -5.21
N GLU A 276 5.90 -13.73 -5.91
CA GLU A 276 7.18 -14.28 -5.44
C GLU A 276 8.20 -13.16 -5.19
N LEU A 277 8.29 -12.18 -6.10
CA LEU A 277 9.14 -11.01 -5.91
C LEU A 277 8.84 -10.28 -4.58
N ILE A 278 7.57 -10.03 -4.29
CA ILE A 278 7.15 -9.32 -3.07
C ILE A 278 7.43 -10.15 -1.81
N THR A 279 7.09 -11.44 -1.85
CA THR A 279 7.37 -12.33 -0.71
C THR A 279 8.87 -12.52 -0.47
N THR A 280 9.69 -12.45 -1.51
CA THR A 280 11.16 -12.48 -1.41
C THR A 280 11.70 -11.16 -0.85
N LEU A 281 11.13 -10.02 -1.24
CA LEU A 281 11.45 -8.72 -0.63
C LEU A 281 11.22 -8.73 0.88
N TRP A 282 10.18 -9.41 1.37
CA TRP A 282 9.93 -9.54 2.81
C TRP A 282 11.04 -10.25 3.58
N GLN A 283 11.87 -11.05 2.91
CA GLN A 283 13.00 -11.78 3.48
C GLN A 283 14.35 -11.15 3.18
N THR A 284 14.39 -10.10 2.35
CA THR A 284 15.64 -9.50 1.87
C THR A 284 16.06 -8.34 2.77
N GLU A 285 17.32 -8.35 3.23
CA GLU A 285 17.94 -7.20 3.87
C GLU A 285 19.04 -6.63 2.96
N ALA A 286 18.95 -5.35 2.61
CA ALA A 286 19.94 -4.68 1.77
C ALA A 286 20.00 -3.17 2.10
N GLY A 287 21.17 -2.67 2.52
CA GLY A 287 21.31 -1.28 2.94
C GLY A 287 20.39 -0.92 4.12
N GLN A 288 19.49 0.05 3.91
CA GLN A 288 18.47 0.42 4.90
C GLN A 288 17.12 -0.29 4.65
N PHE A 289 17.00 -1.13 3.62
CA PHE A 289 15.86 -2.02 3.46
C PHE A 289 15.97 -3.14 4.51
N ARG A 290 15.26 -2.98 5.63
CA ARG A 290 15.31 -3.87 6.80
C ARG A 290 13.89 -4.15 7.28
N ASN A 291 13.74 -4.64 8.52
CA ASN A 291 12.47 -5.08 9.08
C ASN A 291 11.27 -4.14 8.85
N ALA A 292 11.44 -2.82 9.05
CA ALA A 292 10.36 -1.87 8.80
C ALA A 292 9.94 -1.81 7.32
N SER A 293 10.91 -1.88 6.40
CA SER A 293 10.67 -1.91 4.95
C SER A 293 10.06 -3.24 4.51
N GLN A 294 10.53 -4.36 5.05
CA GLN A 294 10.01 -5.70 4.81
C GLN A 294 8.53 -5.83 5.22
N ASN A 295 8.15 -5.25 6.36
CA ASN A 295 6.80 -5.37 6.90
C ASN A 295 5.77 -4.48 6.18
N TYR A 296 6.20 -3.49 5.40
CA TYR A 296 5.31 -2.43 4.92
C TYR A 296 4.15 -2.93 4.05
N SER A 297 4.45 -3.72 3.02
CA SER A 297 3.41 -4.31 2.17
C SER A 297 2.68 -5.47 2.85
N GLN A 298 3.27 -6.12 3.87
CA GLN A 298 2.56 -7.10 4.70
C GLN A 298 1.44 -6.41 5.49
N LEU A 299 1.75 -5.24 6.09
CA LEU A 299 0.80 -4.39 6.79
C LEU A 299 -0.24 -3.81 5.82
N ALA A 300 0.17 -3.37 4.63
CA ALA A 300 -0.74 -2.91 3.59
C ALA A 300 -1.80 -3.96 3.24
N LEU A 301 -1.36 -5.19 2.93
CA LEU A 301 -2.26 -6.31 2.63
C LEU A 301 -3.16 -6.63 3.83
N ALA A 302 -2.61 -6.72 5.04
CA ALA A 302 -3.40 -7.00 6.24
C ALA A 302 -4.47 -5.92 6.49
N SER A 303 -4.11 -4.64 6.35
CA SER A 303 -5.02 -3.53 6.54
C SER A 303 -6.12 -3.47 5.48
N LEU A 304 -5.81 -3.78 4.22
CA LEU A 304 -6.82 -3.88 3.16
C LEU A 304 -7.82 -5.01 3.46
N LEU A 305 -7.34 -6.18 3.89
CA LEU A 305 -8.17 -7.32 4.27
C LEU A 305 -9.02 -7.05 5.53
N GLU A 306 -8.51 -6.28 6.49
CA GLU A 306 -9.29 -5.84 7.65
C GLU A 306 -10.34 -4.80 7.27
N LEU A 307 -10.04 -3.88 6.36
CA LEU A 307 -11.02 -2.93 5.84
C LEU A 307 -12.15 -3.66 5.11
N ASP A 308 -11.84 -4.61 4.22
CA ASP A 308 -12.83 -5.45 3.55
C ASP A 308 -13.72 -6.17 4.57
N ALA A 309 -13.12 -6.86 5.54
CA ALA A 309 -13.86 -7.60 6.56
C ALA A 309 -14.75 -6.69 7.42
N LEU A 310 -14.27 -5.49 7.76
CA LEU A 310 -15.06 -4.49 8.47
C LEU A 310 -16.27 -4.07 7.64
N ILE A 311 -16.07 -3.74 6.37
CA ILE A 311 -17.15 -3.25 5.51
C ILE A 311 -18.19 -4.34 5.30
N TYR A 312 -17.79 -5.55 4.89
CA TYR A 312 -18.70 -6.68 4.70
C TYR A 312 -19.51 -7.04 5.95
N ARG A 313 -18.96 -6.82 7.14
CA ARG A 313 -19.66 -7.05 8.42
C ARG A 313 -20.61 -5.91 8.80
N SER A 314 -20.26 -4.68 8.43
CA SER A 314 -20.86 -3.49 9.04
C SER A 314 -21.76 -2.69 8.10
N CYS A 315 -21.75 -2.89 6.78
CA CYS A 315 -22.67 -2.23 5.85
C CYS A 315 -23.88 -3.10 5.49
N ASP A 316 -24.98 -2.45 5.12
CA ASP A 316 -26.18 -3.14 4.61
C ASP A 316 -26.00 -3.56 3.14
N PHE A 317 -25.38 -2.71 2.33
CA PHE A 317 -25.19 -2.94 0.89
C PHE A 317 -23.84 -2.38 0.40
N ILE A 318 -23.31 -2.98 -0.66
CA ILE A 318 -22.13 -2.49 -1.39
C ILE A 318 -22.51 -2.33 -2.86
N TYR A 319 -22.37 -1.13 -3.40
CA TYR A 319 -22.67 -0.81 -4.79
C TYR A 319 -21.40 -0.43 -5.56
N PRO A 320 -21.23 -0.85 -6.82
CA PRO A 320 -20.18 -0.28 -7.66
C PRO A 320 -20.47 1.20 -7.92
N CYS A 321 -19.48 2.07 -7.75
CA CYS A 321 -19.61 3.46 -8.16
C CYS A 321 -19.59 3.52 -9.69
N VAL A 322 -20.65 4.06 -10.29
CA VAL A 322 -20.68 4.34 -11.73
C VAL A 322 -19.74 5.53 -11.97
N VAL A 323 -18.76 5.37 -12.85
CA VAL A 323 -17.91 6.47 -13.29
C VAL A 323 -18.76 7.34 -14.21
N ASP A 324 -19.17 8.53 -13.75
CA ASP A 324 -19.80 9.51 -14.62
C ASP A 324 -18.78 9.99 -15.65
N ASN A 325 -18.93 9.53 -16.90
CA ASN A 325 -18.11 9.94 -18.05
C ASN A 325 -18.47 11.36 -18.57
N ASN A 326 -19.05 12.22 -17.73
CA ASN A 326 -19.71 13.46 -18.19
C ASN A 326 -18.84 14.73 -18.12
N ASN A 327 -17.52 14.64 -17.93
CA ASN A 327 -16.66 15.83 -17.80
C ASN A 327 -15.68 16.07 -18.98
N GLU A 328 -15.86 15.44 -20.14
CA GLU A 328 -15.02 15.69 -21.33
C GLU A 328 -15.68 16.57 -22.41
N SER A 329 -16.89 17.12 -22.21
CA SER A 329 -17.58 17.90 -23.26
C SER A 329 -17.63 19.42 -23.08
N ASP A 330 -17.21 19.99 -21.94
CA ASP A 330 -17.51 21.40 -21.64
C ASP A 330 -16.31 22.36 -21.74
N GLU A 331 -15.13 21.91 -22.21
CA GLU A 331 -14.01 22.78 -22.59
C GLU A 331 -13.68 22.67 -24.08
N MET A 332 -14.69 22.86 -24.94
CA MET A 332 -14.47 23.25 -26.34
C MET A 332 -15.69 24.06 -26.83
N ASN A 333 -15.74 25.33 -26.43
CA ASN A 333 -16.41 26.42 -27.16
C ASN A 333 -15.69 27.74 -26.93
#